data_AF-A0A2J7TCP6-F1
#
_entry.id   AF-A0A2J7TCP6-F1
#
_cell.length_a   1.000
_cell.length_b   1.000
_cell.length_c   1.000
_cell.angle_alpha   90.00
_cell.angle_beta   90.00
_cell.angle_gamma   90.00
#
_symmetry.space_group_name_H-M   'P 1'
#
loop_
_entity.id
_entity.type
_entity.pdbx_description
1 polymer ?
#
loop_
_entity_poly.entity_id
_entity_poly.type
_entity_poly.pdbx_seq_one_letter_code
_entity_poly.pdbx_strand_id
1 'polypeptide(L)'
;MRRTPPTAPKALKRRADAIRKAATIDPAYANETCWVLGCKRPPLAATTEGMGKYCRSHRHHLRRHGHTTIGSYTARHLTPYRRAAFEWIVKNASELFVKTALARIEGLLDSAGPVVEAHDIRTLSPAVKARAVFARIKRRKIDPKVLLGASLGVEAAFADEADPPHTSGPDKFREYPRVQMGKVLNTLGGGITKRWERSSAPDKPFRIEAFQPSHGLVLRRLGEALEEASELVTQHHLSGVFEMKRALEAMTTKTGKPKTSWKERPYPPEFVIQGRHATVIKVDDGPPNPLRKPKSVEVKETPAGEKLVIHRY
;
A
#
# COMPACT_ATOMS: atom_id res chain seq x y z
N MET A 1 -15.00 -24.30 8.39
CA MET A 1 -16.09 -24.65 7.45
C MET A 1 -16.10 -23.70 6.25
N ARG A 2 -15.72 -24.16 5.04
CA ARG A 2 -15.83 -23.33 3.82
C ARG A 2 -17.30 -23.31 3.39
N ARG A 3 -17.97 -22.15 3.48
CA ARG A 3 -19.35 -22.00 2.99
C ARG A 3 -19.37 -22.26 1.48
N THR A 4 -20.20 -23.20 1.04
CA THR A 4 -20.45 -23.49 -0.37
C THR A 4 -20.88 -22.20 -1.07
N PRO A 5 -20.29 -21.84 -2.23
CA PRO A 5 -20.68 -20.63 -2.94
C PRO A 5 -22.17 -20.68 -3.28
N PRO A 6 -22.90 -19.56 -3.13
CA PRO A 6 -24.32 -19.54 -3.46
C PRO A 6 -24.53 -19.83 -4.94
N THR A 7 -25.56 -20.61 -5.27
CA THR A 7 -26.01 -20.79 -6.66
C THR A 7 -26.33 -19.42 -7.29
N ALA A 8 -26.09 -19.28 -8.60
CA ALA A 8 -26.28 -18.02 -9.34
C ALA A 8 -27.61 -17.29 -9.03
N PRO A 9 -28.78 -17.94 -8.97
CA PRO A 9 -30.04 -17.25 -8.61
C PRO A 9 -30.07 -16.74 -7.16
N LYS A 10 -29.47 -17.48 -6.21
CA LYS A 10 -29.37 -17.02 -4.81
C LYS A 10 -28.43 -15.82 -4.67
N ALA A 11 -27.35 -15.78 -5.45
CA ALA A 11 -26.42 -14.66 -5.48
C ALA A 11 -27.06 -13.38 -6.03
N LEU A 12 -27.83 -13.49 -7.11
CA LEU A 12 -28.59 -12.37 -7.70
C LEU A 12 -29.63 -11.81 -6.73
N LYS A 13 -30.43 -12.69 -6.10
CA LYS A 13 -31.42 -12.28 -5.09
C LYS A 13 -30.76 -11.54 -3.93
N ARG A 14 -29.66 -12.07 -3.37
CA ARG A 14 -28.89 -11.40 -2.31
C ARG A 14 -28.34 -10.04 -2.73
N ARG A 15 -27.89 -9.91 -3.99
CA ARG A 15 -27.41 -8.64 -4.53
C ARG A 15 -28.54 -7.62 -4.65
N ALA A 16 -29.69 -8.03 -5.19
CA ALA A 16 -30.87 -7.18 -5.28
C ALA A 16 -31.35 -6.75 -3.89
N ASP A 17 -31.39 -7.66 -2.93
CA ASP A 17 -31.73 -7.36 -1.53
C ASP A 17 -30.75 -6.37 -0.90
N ALA A 18 -29.44 -6.52 -1.14
CA ALA A 18 -28.44 -5.60 -0.63
C ALA A 18 -28.56 -4.19 -1.25
N ILE A 19 -28.89 -4.10 -2.54
CA ILE A 19 -29.15 -2.83 -3.23
C ILE A 19 -30.40 -2.17 -2.65
N ARG A 20 -31.50 -2.93 -2.51
CA ARG A 20 -32.74 -2.44 -1.91
C ARG A 20 -32.49 -1.89 -0.50
N LYS A 21 -31.82 -2.66 0.36
CA LYS A 21 -31.48 -2.23 1.73
C LYS A 21 -30.57 -1.01 1.75
N ALA A 22 -29.65 -0.87 0.81
CA ALA A 22 -28.80 0.31 0.69
C ALA A 22 -29.56 1.56 0.25
N ALA A 23 -30.65 1.40 -0.49
CA ALA A 23 -31.50 2.49 -0.96
C ALA A 23 -32.66 2.83 -0.01
N THR A 24 -32.86 2.06 1.05
CA THR A 24 -33.96 2.25 2.01
C THR A 24 -33.39 2.81 3.32
N ILE A 25 -34.01 3.87 3.85
CA ILE A 25 -33.67 4.40 5.17
C ILE A 25 -34.09 3.37 6.22
N ASP A 26 -33.16 3.01 7.10
CA ASP A 26 -33.45 2.15 8.25
C ASP A 26 -34.09 3.00 9.36
N PRO A 27 -35.36 2.76 9.73
CA PRO A 27 -36.05 3.54 10.75
C PRO A 27 -35.31 3.56 12.10
N ALA A 28 -34.55 2.51 12.42
CA ALA A 28 -33.76 2.44 13.64
C ALA A 28 -32.66 3.52 13.68
N TYR A 29 -32.15 3.94 12.52
CA TYR A 29 -31.07 4.91 12.40
C TYR A 29 -31.56 6.30 11.98
N ALA A 30 -32.85 6.49 11.69
CA ALA A 30 -33.37 7.70 11.06
C ALA A 30 -33.04 8.99 11.83
N ASN A 31 -32.97 8.93 13.16
CA ASN A 31 -32.64 10.05 14.04
C ASN A 31 -31.23 9.94 14.67
N GLU A 32 -30.44 8.94 14.29
CA GLU A 32 -29.09 8.75 14.81
C GLU A 32 -28.08 9.65 14.07
N THR A 33 -26.95 9.90 14.74
CA THR A 33 -25.78 10.52 14.13
C THR A 33 -24.72 9.48 13.82
N CYS A 34 -23.76 9.87 12.98
CA CYS A 34 -22.59 9.04 12.69
C CYS A 34 -21.90 8.62 13.99
N TRP A 35 -21.54 7.34 14.10
CA TRP A 35 -20.93 6.77 15.32
C TRP A 35 -19.51 7.25 15.64
N VAL A 36 -19.01 8.26 14.92
CA VAL A 36 -17.72 8.90 15.22
C VAL A 36 -18.00 10.04 16.17
N LEU A 37 -17.33 10.05 17.32
CA LEU A 37 -17.50 11.07 18.36
C LEU A 37 -17.39 12.49 17.78
N GLY A 38 -18.37 13.34 18.09
CA GLY A 38 -18.43 14.73 17.60
C GLY A 38 -18.96 14.89 16.17
N CYS A 39 -19.27 13.81 15.44
CA CYS A 39 -19.82 13.91 14.09
C CYS A 39 -21.34 14.08 14.11
N LYS A 40 -21.85 15.22 13.62
CA LYS A 40 -23.30 15.49 13.52
C LYS A 40 -23.96 15.03 12.22
N ARG A 41 -23.21 14.39 11.31
CA ARG A 41 -23.75 13.94 10.02
C ARG A 41 -24.57 12.65 10.21
N PRO A 42 -25.65 12.44 9.44
CA PRO A 42 -26.40 11.20 9.51
C PRO A 42 -25.52 10.00 9.10
N PRO A 43 -25.68 8.83 9.73
CA PRO A 43 -25.04 7.60 9.28
C PRO A 43 -25.62 7.17 7.93
N LEU A 44 -24.90 6.36 7.16
CA LEU A 44 -25.39 5.90 5.86
C LEU A 44 -26.72 5.15 5.97
N ALA A 45 -26.94 4.37 7.04
CA ALA A 45 -28.21 3.69 7.27
C ALA A 45 -29.41 4.64 7.44
N ALA A 46 -29.17 5.89 7.84
CA ALA A 46 -30.19 6.94 7.93
C ALA A 46 -30.41 7.67 6.60
N THR A 47 -29.67 7.32 5.54
CA THR A 47 -29.77 7.93 4.22
C THR A 47 -30.06 6.88 3.15
N THR A 48 -30.37 7.33 1.93
CA THR A 48 -30.51 6.46 0.76
C THR A 48 -29.16 6.14 0.09
N GLU A 49 -28.05 6.60 0.66
CA GLU A 49 -26.70 6.43 0.09
C GLU A 49 -26.03 5.10 0.49
N GLY A 50 -26.59 4.34 1.43
CA GLY A 50 -26.10 3.01 1.73
C GLY A 50 -26.47 2.45 3.10
N MET A 51 -25.74 1.42 3.50
CA MET A 51 -25.90 0.80 4.83
C MET A 51 -24.70 1.10 5.72
N GLY A 52 -24.96 1.30 7.02
CA GLY A 52 -23.95 1.30 8.08
C GLY A 52 -24.01 2.49 9.03
N LYS A 53 -23.31 2.36 10.15
CA LYS A 53 -23.32 3.30 11.30
C LYS A 53 -22.46 4.56 11.13
N TYR A 54 -21.73 4.67 10.01
CA TYR A 54 -20.86 5.81 9.72
C TYR A 54 -21.44 6.63 8.58
N CYS A 55 -21.21 7.94 8.60
CA CYS A 55 -21.50 8.80 7.45
C CYS A 55 -20.58 8.45 6.27
N ARG A 56 -20.94 8.91 5.07
CA ARG A 56 -20.19 8.66 3.82
C ARG A 56 -18.71 9.01 3.94
N SER A 57 -18.39 10.17 4.52
CA SER A 57 -17.02 10.65 4.69
C SER A 57 -16.19 9.74 5.59
N HIS A 58 -16.67 9.42 6.81
CA HIS A 58 -15.95 8.52 7.73
C HIS A 58 -15.86 7.09 7.21
N ARG A 59 -16.87 6.58 6.48
CA ARG A 59 -16.76 5.28 5.81
C ARG A 59 -15.69 5.30 4.72
N HIS A 60 -15.60 6.37 3.93
CA HIS A 60 -14.55 6.51 2.92
C HIS A 60 -13.16 6.60 3.58
N HIS A 61 -13.05 7.37 4.65
CA HIS A 61 -11.83 7.48 5.45
C HIS A 61 -11.39 6.12 6.00
N LEU A 62 -12.30 5.38 6.62
CA LEU A 62 -12.08 4.01 7.09
C LEU A 62 -11.60 3.08 5.97
N ARG A 63 -12.24 3.12 4.79
CA ARG A 63 -11.81 2.29 3.65
C ARG A 63 -10.41 2.65 3.14
N ARG A 64 -10.00 3.91 3.25
CA ARG A 64 -8.71 4.39 2.76
C ARG A 64 -7.59 4.24 3.78
N HIS A 65 -7.89 4.42 5.06
CA HIS A 65 -6.89 4.54 6.12
C HIS A 65 -6.93 3.39 7.13
N GLY A 66 -8.02 2.62 7.19
CA GLY A 66 -8.23 1.57 8.19
C GLY A 66 -8.69 2.10 9.55
N HIS A 67 -8.93 3.41 9.66
CA HIS A 67 -9.52 4.07 10.83
C HIS A 67 -10.48 5.17 10.37
N THR A 68 -11.43 5.59 11.22
CA THR A 68 -12.48 6.55 10.84
C THR A 68 -12.01 8.01 10.81
N THR A 69 -10.99 8.38 11.58
CA THR A 69 -10.50 9.77 11.73
C THR A 69 -9.00 9.91 11.48
N ILE A 70 -8.19 9.04 12.11
CA ILE A 70 -6.73 8.98 11.92
C ILE A 70 -6.36 8.66 10.46
N GLY A 71 -5.43 9.46 9.92
CA GLY A 71 -4.87 9.29 8.57
C GLY A 71 -3.95 8.08 8.49
N SER A 72 -3.29 7.88 7.34
CA SER A 72 -2.28 6.81 7.25
C SER A 72 -0.92 7.32 7.68
N TYR A 73 -0.09 6.41 8.20
CA TYR A 73 1.26 6.78 8.55
C TYR A 73 2.03 7.32 7.34
N THR A 74 2.72 8.43 7.58
CA THR A 74 3.61 9.00 6.58
C THR A 74 4.89 8.15 6.47
N ALA A 75 5.60 8.27 5.35
CA ALA A 75 6.90 7.62 5.23
C ALA A 75 7.87 8.08 6.34
N ARG A 76 7.85 9.38 6.67
CA ARG A 76 8.66 9.94 7.76
C ARG A 76 8.38 9.26 9.11
N HIS A 77 7.12 8.96 9.38
CA HIS A 77 6.73 8.28 10.61
C HIS A 77 7.13 6.80 10.62
N LEU A 78 6.93 6.06 9.51
CA LEU A 78 7.24 4.61 9.47
C LEU A 78 8.72 4.27 9.28
N THR A 79 9.51 5.14 8.62
CA THR A 79 10.89 4.82 8.24
C THR A 79 11.77 4.43 9.44
N PRO A 80 11.75 5.13 10.59
CA PRO A 80 12.55 4.75 11.77
C PRO A 80 12.25 3.33 12.26
N TYR A 81 10.96 2.97 12.39
CA TYR A 81 10.54 1.65 12.85
C TYR A 81 10.88 0.56 11.85
N ARG A 82 10.67 0.80 10.54
CA ARG A 82 11.00 -0.19 9.49
C ARG A 82 12.49 -0.46 9.38
N ARG A 83 13.32 0.57 9.57
CA ARG A 83 14.77 0.43 9.60
C ARG A 83 15.22 -0.34 10.83
N ALA A 84 14.71 0.03 12.01
CA ALA A 84 14.98 -0.69 13.25
C ALA A 84 14.57 -2.17 13.16
N ALA A 85 13.38 -2.44 12.64
CA ALA A 85 12.89 -3.79 12.42
C ALA A 85 13.79 -4.58 11.47
N PHE A 86 14.23 -3.97 10.37
CA PHE A 86 15.14 -4.63 9.43
C PHE A 86 16.50 -4.96 10.06
N GLU A 87 17.13 -3.99 10.71
CA GLU A 87 18.41 -4.21 11.42
C GLU A 87 18.29 -5.30 12.49
N TRP A 88 17.16 -5.30 13.22
CA TRP A 88 16.87 -6.33 14.20
C TRP A 88 16.72 -7.71 13.55
N ILE A 89 15.98 -7.83 12.44
CA ILE A 89 15.82 -9.09 11.69
C ILE A 89 17.18 -9.61 11.20
N VAL A 90 18.04 -8.73 10.66
CA VAL A 90 19.36 -9.13 10.15
C VAL A 90 20.23 -9.71 11.26
N LYS A 91 20.25 -9.06 12.44
CA LYS A 91 21.02 -9.53 13.61
C LYS A 91 20.46 -10.83 14.20
N ASN A 92 19.14 -11.04 14.11
CA ASN A 92 18.45 -12.18 14.69
C ASN A 92 17.97 -13.19 13.63
N ALA A 93 18.63 -13.25 12.47
CA ALA A 93 18.21 -14.13 11.36
C ALA A 93 18.28 -15.62 11.71
N SER A 94 19.06 -15.99 12.75
CA SER A 94 19.18 -17.36 13.25
C SER A 94 18.04 -17.78 14.17
N GLU A 95 17.27 -16.83 14.69
CA GLU A 95 16.19 -17.01 15.67
C GLU A 95 15.01 -17.78 15.04
N LEU A 96 14.36 -18.65 15.83
CA LEU A 96 13.39 -19.62 15.33
C LEU A 96 12.11 -18.94 14.80
N PHE A 97 11.58 -17.95 15.51
CA PHE A 97 10.39 -17.23 15.07
C PHE A 97 10.70 -16.43 13.81
N VAL A 98 11.88 -15.79 13.72
CA VAL A 98 12.32 -15.08 12.51
C VAL A 98 12.39 -16.02 11.31
N LYS A 99 13.05 -17.17 11.44
CA LYS A 99 13.11 -18.19 10.37
C LYS A 99 11.71 -18.66 9.95
N THR A 100 10.84 -18.94 10.91
CA THR A 100 9.47 -19.38 10.65
C THR A 100 8.68 -18.32 9.90
N ALA A 101 8.78 -17.05 10.31
CA ALA A 101 8.11 -15.96 9.62
C ALA A 101 8.63 -15.76 8.19
N LEU A 102 9.95 -15.84 7.99
CA LEU A 102 10.56 -15.75 6.66
C LEU A 102 10.07 -16.91 5.75
N ALA A 103 10.07 -18.15 6.24
CA ALA A 103 9.56 -19.30 5.49
C ALA A 103 8.08 -19.16 5.13
N ARG A 104 7.25 -18.61 6.04
CA ARG A 104 5.82 -18.33 5.75
C ARG A 104 5.67 -17.24 4.69
N ILE A 105 6.48 -16.18 4.74
CA ILE A 105 6.48 -15.12 3.73
C ILE A 105 6.93 -15.67 2.36
N GLU A 106 7.96 -16.50 2.33
CA GLU A 106 8.41 -17.19 1.10
C GLU A 106 7.29 -18.05 0.53
N GLY A 107 6.60 -18.85 1.35
CA GLY A 107 5.43 -19.61 0.94
C GLY A 107 4.29 -18.74 0.39
N LEU A 108 4.07 -17.54 0.93
CA LEU A 108 3.11 -16.57 0.39
C LEU A 108 3.52 -16.06 -0.99
N LEU A 109 4.81 -15.78 -1.19
CA LEU A 109 5.35 -15.35 -2.49
C LEU A 109 5.28 -16.48 -3.51
N ASP A 110 5.57 -17.72 -3.11
CA ASP A 110 5.55 -18.89 -3.99
C ASP A 110 4.14 -19.28 -4.43
N SER A 111 3.18 -19.21 -3.50
CA SER A 111 1.77 -19.47 -3.79
C SER A 111 1.02 -18.32 -4.49
N ALA A 112 1.68 -17.17 -4.72
CA ALA A 112 1.04 -15.99 -5.31
C ALA A 112 0.58 -16.18 -6.77
N GLY A 113 1.17 -17.15 -7.48
CA GLY A 113 0.89 -17.43 -8.89
C GLY A 113 1.55 -16.42 -9.86
N PRO A 114 1.13 -16.42 -11.14
CA PRO A 114 1.69 -15.53 -12.15
C PRO A 114 1.26 -14.06 -11.92
N VAL A 115 2.05 -13.12 -12.44
CA VAL A 115 1.67 -11.70 -12.40
C VAL A 115 0.49 -11.46 -13.35
N VAL A 116 -0.58 -10.91 -12.80
CA VAL A 116 -1.78 -10.56 -13.56
C VAL A 116 -1.56 -9.24 -14.33
N GLU A 117 -2.02 -9.23 -15.57
CA GLU A 117 -1.98 -8.07 -16.47
C GLU A 117 -2.97 -6.96 -16.08
N ALA A 118 -2.69 -5.71 -16.48
CA ALA A 118 -3.46 -4.53 -16.05
C ALA A 118 -4.98 -4.60 -16.32
N HIS A 119 -5.37 -5.19 -17.45
CA HIS A 119 -6.75 -5.25 -17.92
C HIS A 119 -7.62 -6.25 -17.13
N ASP A 120 -7.05 -7.40 -16.78
CA ASP A 120 -7.77 -8.46 -16.06
C ASP A 120 -8.09 -8.07 -14.63
N ILE A 121 -7.28 -7.19 -14.03
CA ILE A 121 -7.38 -6.97 -12.59
C ILE A 121 -8.73 -6.37 -12.18
N ARG A 122 -9.39 -5.56 -13.02
CA ARG A 122 -10.63 -4.88 -12.64
C ARG A 122 -11.71 -5.86 -12.18
N THR A 123 -11.88 -6.98 -12.89
CA THR A 123 -12.93 -7.98 -12.67
C THR A 123 -12.60 -8.97 -11.55
N LEU A 124 -11.35 -9.01 -11.10
CA LEU A 124 -10.91 -9.97 -10.09
C LEU A 124 -11.45 -9.66 -8.69
N SER A 125 -11.63 -10.75 -7.93
CA SER A 125 -11.99 -10.66 -6.52
C SER A 125 -10.88 -10.01 -5.69
N PRO A 126 -11.19 -9.35 -4.55
CA PRO A 126 -10.18 -8.71 -3.71
C PRO A 126 -9.04 -9.65 -3.26
N ALA A 127 -9.34 -10.93 -3.04
CA ALA A 127 -8.35 -11.93 -2.65
C ALA A 127 -7.36 -12.22 -3.79
N VAL A 128 -7.85 -12.35 -5.03
CA VAL A 128 -6.97 -12.55 -6.20
C VAL A 128 -6.14 -11.28 -6.46
N LYS A 129 -6.73 -10.09 -6.29
CA LYS A 129 -6.01 -8.81 -6.38
C LYS A 129 -4.87 -8.70 -5.37
N ALA A 130 -5.08 -9.18 -4.14
CA ALA A 130 -4.04 -9.24 -3.12
C ALA A 130 -2.91 -10.20 -3.53
N ARG A 131 -3.24 -11.43 -3.97
CA ARG A 131 -2.23 -12.37 -4.50
C ARG A 131 -1.42 -11.79 -5.67
N ALA A 132 -2.07 -11.06 -6.57
CA ALA A 132 -1.39 -10.40 -7.68
C ALA A 132 -0.33 -9.38 -7.20
N VAL A 133 -0.49 -8.78 -6.01
CA VAL A 133 0.55 -7.90 -5.43
C VAL A 133 1.75 -8.72 -4.97
N PHE A 134 1.54 -9.84 -4.28
CA PHE A 134 2.63 -10.75 -3.90
C PHE A 134 3.36 -11.30 -5.13
N ALA A 135 2.64 -11.63 -6.21
CA ALA A 135 3.25 -12.04 -7.47
C ALA A 135 4.15 -10.93 -8.06
N ARG A 136 3.75 -9.66 -7.95
CA ARG A 136 4.59 -8.52 -8.37
C ARG A 136 5.82 -8.35 -7.49
N ILE A 137 5.68 -8.51 -6.18
CA ILE A 137 6.79 -8.48 -5.22
C ILE A 137 7.80 -9.59 -5.57
N LYS A 138 7.31 -10.82 -5.81
CA LYS A 138 8.13 -11.96 -6.26
C LYS A 138 8.85 -11.67 -7.57
N ARG A 139 8.15 -11.14 -8.58
CA ARG A 139 8.77 -10.74 -9.87
C ARG A 139 9.88 -9.69 -9.68
N ARG A 140 9.71 -8.79 -8.72
CA ARG A 140 10.70 -7.77 -8.33
C ARG A 140 11.78 -8.31 -7.40
N LYS A 141 11.81 -9.62 -7.11
CA LYS A 141 12.74 -10.32 -6.21
C LYS A 141 13.06 -9.53 -4.94
N ILE A 142 12.03 -8.97 -4.31
CA ILE A 142 12.19 -8.24 -3.06
C ILE A 142 12.46 -9.27 -1.95
N ASP A 143 13.48 -9.02 -1.15
CA ASP A 143 13.89 -9.92 -0.06
C ASP A 143 12.76 -10.11 0.98
N PRO A 144 12.43 -11.34 1.41
CA PRO A 144 11.43 -11.59 2.44
C PRO A 144 11.64 -10.82 3.76
N LYS A 145 12.89 -10.51 4.14
CA LYS A 145 13.23 -9.69 5.31
C LYS A 145 12.69 -8.26 5.19
N VAL A 146 12.58 -7.73 3.97
CA VAL A 146 11.98 -6.41 3.73
C VAL A 146 10.48 -6.44 4.04
N LEU A 147 9.80 -7.54 3.70
CA LEU A 147 8.38 -7.73 3.99
C LEU A 147 8.16 -7.92 5.50
N LEU A 148 8.99 -8.74 6.15
CA LEU A 148 8.94 -8.92 7.60
C LEU A 148 9.21 -7.61 8.35
N GLY A 149 10.23 -6.84 7.91
CA GLY A 149 10.55 -5.53 8.47
C GLY A 149 9.46 -4.49 8.21
N ALA A 150 8.70 -4.61 7.11
CA ALA A 150 7.51 -3.79 6.88
C ALA A 150 6.39 -4.12 7.88
N SER A 151 6.18 -5.41 8.18
CA SER A 151 5.19 -5.84 9.18
C SER A 151 5.54 -5.33 10.57
N LEU A 152 6.73 -5.71 11.07
CA LEU A 152 7.22 -5.33 12.39
C LEU A 152 7.34 -3.81 12.56
N GLY A 153 7.74 -3.09 11.51
CA GLY A 153 7.81 -1.64 11.55
C GLY A 153 6.44 -0.96 11.70
N VAL A 154 5.39 -1.52 11.10
CA VAL A 154 4.01 -1.02 11.29
C VAL A 154 3.48 -1.39 12.67
N GLU A 155 3.72 -2.61 13.15
CA GLU A 155 3.30 -3.03 14.49
C GLU A 155 4.00 -2.22 15.58
N ALA A 156 5.30 -1.95 15.42
CA ALA A 156 6.05 -1.14 16.37
C ALA A 156 5.54 0.30 16.38
N ALA A 157 5.28 0.89 15.20
CA ALA A 157 4.68 2.23 15.13
C ALA A 157 3.28 2.29 15.76
N PHE A 158 2.48 1.24 15.57
CA PHE A 158 1.14 1.14 16.15
C PHE A 158 1.17 0.97 17.68
N ALA A 159 2.12 0.19 18.21
CA ALA A 159 2.28 -0.02 19.64
C ALA A 159 2.96 1.16 20.37
N ASP A 160 3.71 2.00 19.67
CA ASP A 160 4.30 3.25 20.21
C ASP A 160 3.28 4.41 20.29
N GLU A 161 2.11 4.25 19.70
CA GLU A 161 1.07 5.28 19.68
C GLU A 161 0.41 5.38 21.07
N ALA A 162 0.43 6.58 21.68
CA ALA A 162 -0.11 6.80 23.02
C ALA A 162 -1.64 6.60 23.11
N ASP A 163 -2.35 6.83 22.01
CA ASP A 163 -3.79 6.55 21.86
C ASP A 163 -4.00 5.75 20.58
N PRO A 164 -3.77 4.42 20.61
CA PRO A 164 -3.83 3.61 19.42
C PRO A 164 -5.26 3.63 18.87
N PRO A 165 -5.45 3.74 17.54
CA PRO A 165 -6.76 3.85 16.92
C PRO A 165 -7.72 2.70 17.29
N HIS A 166 -8.48 2.86 18.38
CA HIS A 166 -9.47 1.88 18.82
C HIS A 166 -10.73 2.03 17.97
N THR A 167 -10.81 1.27 16.87
CA THR A 167 -12.09 1.11 16.19
C THR A 167 -12.92 0.14 17.02
N SER A 168 -13.97 0.64 17.68
CA SER A 168 -14.86 -0.10 18.57
C SER A 168 -15.22 -1.51 18.07
N GLY A 169 -14.59 -2.54 18.68
CA GLY A 169 -14.82 -3.98 18.48
C GLY A 169 -13.53 -4.81 18.37
N PRO A 170 -13.52 -6.06 18.89
CA PRO A 170 -12.31 -6.91 18.97
C PRO A 170 -11.66 -7.21 17.61
N ASP A 171 -12.45 -7.48 16.56
CA ASP A 171 -11.92 -7.75 15.21
C ASP A 171 -11.53 -6.48 14.43
N LYS A 172 -11.99 -5.30 14.86
CA LYS A 172 -11.78 -4.02 14.15
C LYS A 172 -10.53 -3.28 14.63
N PHE A 173 -9.97 -3.67 15.78
CA PHE A 173 -8.73 -3.11 16.31
C PHE A 173 -7.54 -3.32 15.35
N ARG A 174 -7.55 -4.42 14.59
CA ARG A 174 -6.47 -4.77 13.65
C ARG A 174 -6.65 -4.18 12.25
N GLU A 175 -7.77 -3.50 11.97
CA GLU A 175 -8.02 -2.98 10.62
C GLU A 175 -7.00 -1.91 10.21
N TYR A 176 -6.65 -1.02 11.13
CA TYR A 176 -5.67 0.04 10.87
C TYR A 176 -4.27 -0.50 10.53
N PRO A 177 -3.60 -1.32 11.37
CA PRO A 177 -2.29 -1.86 11.04
C PRO A 177 -2.31 -2.71 9.76
N ARG A 178 -3.35 -3.52 9.52
CA ARG A 178 -3.51 -4.27 8.25
C ARG A 178 -3.52 -3.36 7.03
N VAL A 179 -4.28 -2.26 7.09
CA VAL A 179 -4.32 -1.30 5.97
C VAL A 179 -2.96 -0.62 5.77
N GLN A 180 -2.24 -0.29 6.85
CA GLN A 180 -0.90 0.30 6.76
C GLN A 180 0.10 -0.69 6.14
N MET A 181 0.15 -1.93 6.60
CA MET A 181 0.95 -3.01 6.00
C MET A 181 0.63 -3.19 4.52
N GLY A 182 -0.66 -3.27 4.18
CA GLY A 182 -1.12 -3.40 2.80
C GLY A 182 -0.66 -2.25 1.90
N LYS A 183 -0.62 -1.00 2.40
CA LYS A 183 -0.10 0.14 1.65
C LYS A 183 1.40 0.04 1.41
N VAL A 184 2.16 -0.39 2.42
CA VAL A 184 3.60 -0.62 2.27
C VAL A 184 3.86 -1.71 1.23
N LEU A 185 3.17 -2.85 1.32
CA LEU A 185 3.28 -3.95 0.35
C LEU A 185 2.87 -3.53 -1.06
N ASN A 186 1.77 -2.79 -1.22
CA ASN A 186 1.34 -2.32 -2.53
C ASN A 186 2.37 -1.36 -3.15
N THR A 187 3.06 -0.57 -2.33
CA THR A 187 4.16 0.31 -2.77
C THR A 187 5.38 -0.50 -3.21
N LEU A 188 5.76 -1.55 -2.44
CA LEU A 188 6.85 -2.46 -2.78
C LEU A 188 6.59 -3.21 -4.10
N GLY A 189 5.39 -3.78 -4.25
CA GLY A 189 4.96 -4.46 -5.47
C GLY A 189 4.79 -3.52 -6.67
N GLY A 190 4.59 -2.22 -6.41
CA GLY A 190 4.40 -1.18 -7.42
C GLY A 190 3.15 -1.34 -8.29
N GLY A 191 3.01 -0.42 -9.26
CA GLY A 191 1.94 -0.42 -10.25
C GLY A 191 2.09 -1.51 -11.31
N ILE A 192 1.02 -1.70 -12.09
CA ILE A 192 1.03 -2.56 -13.28
C ILE A 192 1.18 -1.66 -14.49
N THR A 193 2.24 -1.86 -15.26
CA THR A 193 2.49 -1.15 -16.51
C THR A 193 2.46 -2.16 -17.65
N LYS A 194 1.63 -1.93 -18.67
CA LYS A 194 1.65 -2.67 -19.93
C LYS A 194 1.98 -1.70 -21.07
N ARG A 195 2.98 -2.04 -21.88
CA ARG A 195 3.40 -1.28 -23.07
C ARG A 195 2.97 -2.08 -24.30
N TRP A 196 2.29 -1.43 -25.24
CA TRP A 196 1.91 -1.98 -26.54
C TRP A 196 2.59 -1.16 -27.62
N GLU A 197 3.22 -1.83 -28.57
CA GLU A 197 3.69 -1.18 -29.79
C GLU A 197 2.49 -0.96 -30.72
N ARG A 198 2.38 0.23 -31.30
CA ARG A 198 1.33 0.52 -32.28
C ARG A 198 1.90 0.28 -33.67
N SER A 199 1.24 -0.55 -34.47
CA SER A 199 1.62 -0.77 -35.88
C SER A 199 1.64 0.54 -36.70
N SER A 200 0.83 1.53 -36.32
CA SER A 200 0.75 2.83 -36.99
C SER A 200 1.81 3.86 -36.55
N ALA A 201 2.53 3.60 -35.46
CA ALA A 201 3.59 4.47 -34.93
C ALA A 201 4.50 3.64 -34.01
N PRO A 202 5.45 2.87 -34.57
CA PRO A 202 6.34 2.01 -33.80
C PRO A 202 7.12 2.79 -32.72
N ASP A 203 7.47 4.05 -33.03
CA ASP A 203 8.25 4.93 -32.16
C ASP A 203 7.45 5.51 -30.99
N LYS A 204 6.11 5.37 -30.99
CA LYS A 204 5.21 5.87 -29.93
C LYS A 204 4.37 4.74 -29.34
N PRO A 205 5.00 3.86 -28.54
CA PRO A 205 4.29 2.78 -27.89
C PRO A 205 3.29 3.31 -26.87
N PHE A 206 2.09 2.74 -26.91
CA PHE A 206 1.01 3.05 -26.00
C PHE A 206 1.25 2.36 -24.65
N ARG A 207 1.30 3.15 -23.57
CA ARG A 207 1.52 2.65 -22.21
C ARG A 207 0.24 2.81 -21.40
N ILE A 208 -0.33 1.68 -20.95
CA ILE A 208 -1.35 1.70 -19.90
C ILE A 208 -0.65 1.44 -18.57
N GLU A 209 -0.78 2.39 -17.66
CA GLU A 209 -0.43 2.20 -16.26
C GLU A 209 -1.71 2.06 -15.45
N ALA A 210 -1.89 0.88 -14.85
CA ALA A 210 -2.95 0.62 -13.90
C ALA A 210 -2.35 0.50 -12.51
N PHE A 211 -2.70 1.44 -11.64
CA PHE A 211 -2.45 1.30 -10.20
C PHE A 211 -3.68 0.71 -9.54
N GLN A 212 -3.48 -0.32 -8.73
CA GLN A 212 -4.55 -0.75 -7.83
C GLN A 212 -4.87 0.41 -6.87
N PRO A 213 -6.16 0.81 -6.76
CA PRO A 213 -6.52 1.85 -5.82
C PRO A 213 -6.09 1.47 -4.41
N SER A 214 -5.42 2.38 -3.71
CA SER A 214 -4.89 2.19 -2.37
C SER A 214 -5.98 2.31 -1.29
N HIS A 215 -7.08 1.55 -1.45
CA HIS A 215 -8.17 1.50 -0.49
C HIS A 215 -8.95 0.17 -0.55
N GLY A 216 -9.66 -0.14 0.53
CA GLY A 216 -10.67 -1.20 0.58
C GLY A 216 -10.14 -2.59 0.91
N LEU A 217 -10.90 -3.61 0.50
CA LEU A 217 -10.70 -5.01 0.92
C LEU A 217 -9.37 -5.61 0.48
N VAL A 218 -8.79 -5.13 -0.63
CA VAL A 218 -7.49 -5.62 -1.12
C VAL A 218 -6.39 -5.35 -0.11
N LEU A 219 -6.31 -4.11 0.42
CA LEU A 219 -5.31 -3.75 1.43
C LEU A 219 -5.49 -4.56 2.72
N ARG A 220 -6.73 -4.80 3.14
CA ARG A 220 -7.02 -5.61 4.32
C ARG A 220 -6.52 -7.04 4.15
N ARG A 221 -6.77 -7.66 3.00
CA ARG A 221 -6.28 -9.01 2.68
C ARG A 221 -4.76 -9.09 2.57
N LEU A 222 -4.12 -8.04 2.05
CA LEU A 222 -2.66 -7.96 2.02
C LEU A 222 -2.05 -7.87 3.42
N GLY A 223 -2.58 -6.96 4.23
CA GLY A 223 -2.15 -6.79 5.61
C GLY A 223 -2.38 -8.03 6.45
N GLU A 224 -3.58 -8.61 6.37
CA GLU A 224 -3.95 -9.85 7.08
C GLU A 224 -2.99 -10.99 6.75
N ALA A 225 -2.67 -11.23 5.47
CA ALA A 225 -1.73 -12.28 5.09
C ALA A 225 -0.31 -12.05 5.65
N LEU A 226 0.16 -10.80 5.66
CA LEU A 226 1.48 -10.48 6.19
C LEU A 226 1.52 -10.56 7.72
N GLU A 227 0.48 -10.04 8.38
CA GLU A 227 0.29 -10.10 9.82
C GLU A 227 0.32 -11.55 10.29
N GLU A 228 -0.51 -12.42 9.70
CA GLU A 228 -0.56 -13.85 10.02
C GLU A 228 0.82 -14.51 9.89
N ALA A 229 1.59 -14.17 8.85
CA ALA A 229 2.93 -14.72 8.65
C ALA A 229 3.94 -14.23 9.72
N SER A 230 3.79 -13.00 10.20
CA SER A 230 4.68 -12.37 11.19
C SER A 230 4.22 -12.48 12.64
N GLU A 231 3.01 -13.01 12.89
CA GLU A 231 2.30 -12.94 14.18
C GLU A 231 3.18 -13.34 15.38
N LEU A 232 3.85 -14.49 15.30
CA LEU A 232 4.68 -15.01 16.39
C LEU A 232 5.89 -14.12 16.68
N VAL A 233 6.56 -13.60 15.65
CA VAL A 233 7.69 -12.68 15.83
C VAL A 233 7.22 -11.38 16.45
N THR A 234 6.07 -10.86 16.02
CA THR A 234 5.48 -9.65 16.59
C THR A 234 5.14 -9.86 18.07
N GLN A 235 4.53 -10.98 18.44
CA GLN A 235 4.14 -11.26 19.83
C GLN A 235 5.35 -11.37 20.77
N HIS A 236 6.45 -11.99 20.33
CA HIS A 236 7.59 -12.28 21.20
C HIS A 236 8.73 -11.26 21.13
N HIS A 237 8.87 -10.52 20.03
CA HIS A 237 10.09 -9.75 19.76
C HIS A 237 9.88 -8.28 19.38
N LEU A 238 8.67 -7.72 19.56
CA LEU A 238 8.44 -6.31 19.29
C LEU A 238 9.28 -5.38 20.19
N SER A 239 9.55 -5.78 21.44
CA SER A 239 10.43 -5.08 22.36
C SER A 239 11.85 -4.90 21.81
N GLY A 240 12.40 -5.94 21.18
CA GLY A 240 13.72 -5.89 20.56
C GLY A 240 13.78 -4.90 19.39
N VAL A 241 12.68 -4.70 18.66
CA VAL A 241 12.58 -3.68 17.62
C VAL A 241 12.61 -2.27 18.22
N PHE A 242 11.93 -2.04 19.34
CA PHE A 242 11.98 -0.75 20.05
C PHE A 242 13.37 -0.44 20.61
N GLU A 243 14.06 -1.43 21.16
CA GLU A 243 15.46 -1.31 21.58
C GLU A 243 16.37 -0.96 20.41
N MET A 244 16.20 -1.64 19.26
CA MET A 244 16.96 -1.33 18.05
C MET A 244 16.69 0.10 17.56
N LYS A 245 15.44 0.57 17.60
CA LYS A 245 15.07 1.95 17.24
C LYS A 245 15.78 2.95 18.14
N ARG A 246 15.69 2.77 19.47
CA ARG A 246 16.37 3.63 20.47
C ARG A 246 17.88 3.63 20.28
N ALA A 247 18.49 2.47 20.02
CA ALA A 247 19.91 2.37 19.74
C ALA A 247 20.32 3.14 18.48
N LEU A 248 19.55 3.03 17.39
CA LEU A 248 19.80 3.77 16.15
C LEU A 248 19.63 5.29 16.35
N GLU A 249 18.63 5.72 17.12
CA GLU A 249 18.42 7.13 17.46
C GLU A 249 19.56 7.68 18.33
N ALA A 250 20.02 6.93 19.33
CA ALA A 250 21.16 7.31 20.18
C ALA A 250 22.49 7.42 19.40
N MET A 251 22.67 6.64 18.34
CA MET A 251 23.82 6.79 17.45
C MET A 251 23.76 8.06 16.60
N THR A 252 22.57 8.60 16.32
CA THR A 252 22.41 9.80 15.49
C THR A 252 22.61 11.13 16.22
N THR A 253 22.50 11.16 17.55
CA THR A 253 22.58 12.40 18.34
C THR A 253 24.01 12.97 18.50
N LYS A 254 25.07 12.15 18.34
CA LYS A 254 26.47 12.61 18.49
C LYS A 254 26.96 13.58 17.40
N THR A 255 26.28 13.68 16.26
CA THR A 255 26.65 14.61 15.16
C THR A 255 25.60 15.71 14.92
N GLY A 256 24.56 15.83 15.75
CA GLY A 256 23.51 16.87 15.67
C GLY A 256 22.63 16.85 14.40
N LYS A 257 22.97 16.02 13.41
CA LYS A 257 22.18 15.77 12.21
C LYS A 257 22.01 14.26 12.06
N PRO A 258 20.78 13.74 11.89
CA PRO A 258 20.62 12.36 11.46
C PRO A 258 21.36 12.22 10.13
N LYS A 259 22.42 11.39 10.07
CA LYS A 259 23.05 11.03 8.78
C LYS A 259 22.01 10.50 7.80
N THR A 260 20.94 9.93 8.33
CA THR A 260 19.77 9.53 7.58
C THR A 260 18.95 10.74 7.20
N SER A 261 19.31 11.39 6.10
CA SER A 261 18.32 12.22 5.42
C SER A 261 17.07 11.36 5.21
N TRP A 262 15.88 11.95 5.24
CA TRP A 262 14.63 11.29 4.83
C TRP A 262 14.70 10.68 3.41
N LYS A 263 15.79 10.91 2.67
CA LYS A 263 16.13 10.29 1.38
C LYS A 263 16.86 8.94 1.53
N GLU A 264 17.35 8.58 2.71
CA GLU A 264 17.90 7.24 2.95
C GLU A 264 16.75 6.23 2.99
N ARG A 265 16.93 5.15 2.23
CA ARG A 265 15.92 4.11 2.07
C ARG A 265 15.74 3.38 3.42
N PRO A 266 14.51 2.98 3.78
CA PRO A 266 14.26 2.22 5.02
C PRO A 266 14.97 0.87 5.03
N TYR A 267 15.40 0.38 3.86
CA TYR A 267 16.19 -0.83 3.69
C TYR A 267 17.35 -0.52 2.75
N PRO A 268 18.46 -1.27 2.85
CA PRO A 268 19.59 -1.05 1.96
C PRO A 268 19.20 -1.29 0.49
N PRO A 269 19.82 -0.57 -0.47
CA PRO A 269 19.46 -0.63 -1.89
C PRO A 269 19.48 -2.04 -2.50
N GLU A 270 20.37 -2.91 -2.04
CA GLU A 270 20.52 -4.29 -2.49
C GLU A 270 19.32 -5.18 -2.10
N PHE A 271 18.58 -4.83 -1.04
CA PHE A 271 17.38 -5.53 -0.61
C PHE A 271 16.10 -5.01 -1.28
N VAL A 272 16.18 -3.87 -1.96
CA VAL A 272 15.08 -3.26 -2.72
C VAL A 272 15.55 -3.06 -4.15
N ILE A 273 15.31 -4.07 -5.00
CA ILE A 273 15.69 -4.05 -6.42
C ILE A 273 15.48 -2.67 -7.03
N GLN A 274 16.52 -2.18 -7.73
CA GLN A 274 16.60 -0.89 -8.42
C GLN A 274 15.65 -0.84 -9.63
N GLY A 275 14.34 -0.95 -9.39
CA GLY A 275 13.29 -0.74 -10.37
C GLY A 275 12.82 0.72 -10.44
N ARG A 276 13.76 1.66 -10.35
CA ARG A 276 13.56 3.05 -10.79
C ARG A 276 14.80 3.49 -11.58
N HIS A 277 15.20 2.71 -12.58
CA HIS A 277 15.59 3.42 -13.78
C HIS A 277 14.29 4.03 -14.30
N ALA A 278 14.09 5.31 -14.01
CA ALA A 278 13.41 6.14 -14.98
C ALA A 278 14.16 5.87 -16.28
N THR A 279 13.57 5.07 -17.17
CA THR A 279 13.96 5.16 -18.56
C THR A 279 13.67 6.61 -18.89
N VAL A 280 14.70 7.45 -18.85
CA VAL A 280 14.73 8.64 -19.68
C VAL A 280 14.68 8.05 -21.07
N ILE A 281 13.46 7.84 -21.55
CA ILE A 281 13.24 7.65 -22.97
C ILE A 281 13.79 8.96 -23.51
N LYS A 282 14.93 8.89 -24.22
CA LYS A 282 15.23 9.92 -25.22
C LYS A 282 13.98 9.95 -26.08
N VAL A 283 13.12 10.93 -25.83
CA VAL A 283 12.08 11.26 -26.77
C VAL A 283 12.89 11.79 -27.92
N ASP A 284 13.04 11.00 -28.97
CA ASP A 284 13.42 11.56 -30.25
C ASP A 284 12.37 12.64 -30.52
N ASP A 285 12.82 13.89 -30.53
CA ASP A 285 11.99 15.05 -30.78
C ASP A 285 11.45 14.93 -32.20
N GLY A 286 10.32 14.22 -32.32
CA GLY A 286 9.47 14.36 -33.48
C GLY A 286 9.16 15.86 -33.67
N PRO A 287 8.94 16.30 -34.92
CA PRO A 287 8.84 17.72 -35.22
C PRO A 287 7.84 18.41 -34.26
N PRO A 288 8.19 19.59 -33.75
CA PRO A 288 7.44 20.27 -32.71
C PRO A 288 5.98 20.40 -33.14
N ASN A 289 5.07 20.06 -32.22
CA ASN A 289 3.63 20.19 -32.47
C ASN A 289 3.33 21.64 -32.86
N PRO A 290 2.91 21.93 -34.11
CA PRO A 290 2.78 23.30 -34.63
C PRO A 290 1.71 24.11 -33.90
N LEU A 291 0.86 23.45 -33.09
CA LEU A 291 -0.24 24.08 -32.36
C LEU A 291 0.12 24.50 -30.92
N ARG A 292 1.35 24.29 -30.45
CA ARG A 292 1.77 24.69 -29.09
C ARG A 292 3.03 25.53 -29.15
N LYS A 293 2.96 26.80 -28.73
CA LYS A 293 4.18 27.61 -28.51
C LYS A 293 4.81 27.20 -27.17
N PRO A 294 6.14 26.96 -27.11
CA PRO A 294 6.80 26.63 -25.85
C PRO A 294 6.76 27.83 -24.88
N LYS A 295 6.63 27.55 -23.59
CA LYS A 295 6.67 28.57 -22.53
C LYS A 295 8.06 29.16 -22.34
N SER A 296 9.11 28.37 -22.60
CA SER A 296 10.49 28.85 -22.60
C SER A 296 11.38 27.99 -23.49
N VAL A 297 12.45 28.61 -24.00
CA VAL A 297 13.50 27.95 -24.78
C VAL A 297 14.82 28.21 -24.06
N GLU A 298 15.51 27.13 -23.66
CA GLU A 298 16.80 27.20 -22.97
C GLU A 298 17.87 26.57 -23.87
N VAL A 299 18.93 27.31 -24.21
CA VAL A 299 20.04 26.79 -25.03
C VAL A 299 21.20 26.46 -24.10
N LYS A 300 21.68 25.21 -24.13
CA LYS A 300 22.85 24.76 -23.39
C LYS A 300 23.92 24.27 -24.34
N GLU A 301 25.15 24.72 -24.14
CA GLU A 301 26.30 24.15 -24.83
C GLU A 301 26.74 22.88 -24.08
N THR A 302 26.86 21.80 -24.83
CA THR A 302 27.43 20.56 -24.32
C THR A 302 28.96 20.68 -24.22
N PRO A 303 29.63 19.83 -23.43
CA PRO A 303 31.10 19.81 -23.34
C PRO A 303 31.80 19.56 -24.69
N ALA A 304 31.09 19.06 -25.69
CA ALA A 304 31.57 18.85 -27.05
C ALA A 304 31.37 20.08 -27.98
N GLY A 305 30.85 21.19 -27.45
CA GLY A 305 30.58 22.42 -28.23
C GLY A 305 29.26 22.41 -29.00
N GLU A 306 28.46 21.35 -28.91
CA GLU A 306 27.16 21.29 -29.58
C GLU A 306 26.10 22.06 -28.77
N LYS A 307 25.33 22.90 -29.46
CA LYS A 307 24.23 23.68 -28.87
C LYS A 307 22.96 22.85 -28.80
N LEU A 308 22.53 22.55 -27.58
CA LEU A 308 21.33 21.79 -27.27
C LEU A 308 20.20 22.77 -26.92
N VAL A 309 19.19 22.84 -27.79
CA VAL A 309 18.01 23.71 -27.60
C VAL A 309 16.92 22.92 -26.91
N ILE A 310 16.57 23.31 -25.68
CA ILE A 310 15.56 22.64 -24.85
C ILE A 310 14.28 23.47 -24.89
N HIS A 311 13.26 22.94 -25.55
CA HIS A 311 11.91 23.54 -25.56
C HIS A 311 11.08 23.03 -24.37
N ARG A 312 10.62 23.94 -23.51
CA ARG A 312 9.67 23.60 -22.42
C ARG A 312 8.26 24.07 -22.82
N TYR A 313 7.37 23.13 -23.14
CA TYR A 313 5.96 23.39 -23.49
C TYR A 313 5.03 23.44 -22.28
#